data_AF-A0A960NV97-F1
#
_entry.id   AF-A0A960NV97-F1
#
_cell.length_a   1.000
_cell.length_b   1.000
_cell.length_c   1.000
_cell.angle_alpha   90.00
_cell.angle_beta   90.00
_cell.angle_gamma   90.00
#
_symmetry.space_group_name_H-M   'P 1'
#
loop_
_entity.id
_entity.type
_entity.pdbx_description
1 polymer ?
#
loop_
_entity_poly.entity_id
_entity_poly.type
_entity_poly.pdbx_seq_one_letter_code
_entity_poly.pdbx_strand_id
1 'polypeptide(L)'
;MPDLAPLLIFAAFEKLRQIPLQFWINLGLCALALIMVIRFWRALREINSFMPWLATMIAAAMILSYWTYNRNEPRFLTPFVDKLTLVLPTKAKHDADLERLRRSRD
;
A
#
# COMPACT_ATOMS: atom_id res chain seq x y z
N MET A 1 42.18 23.63 6.43
CA MET A 1 41.24 23.47 5.31
C MET A 1 39.78 23.69 5.77
N PRO A 2 39.37 24.90 6.23
CA PRO A 2 37.98 25.18 6.63
C PRO A 2 37.09 25.78 5.52
N ASP A 3 37.64 26.17 4.37
CA ASP A 3 36.92 26.99 3.37
C ASP A 3 36.02 26.21 2.39
N LEU A 4 36.05 24.86 2.42
CA LEU A 4 35.24 24.00 1.53
C LEU A 4 33.85 23.69 2.10
N ALA A 5 33.65 23.81 3.42
CA ALA A 5 32.35 23.61 4.07
C ALA A 5 31.24 24.52 3.51
N PRO A 6 31.43 25.84 3.33
CA PRO A 6 30.37 26.70 2.78
C PRO A 6 29.99 26.36 1.33
N LEU A 7 30.95 25.90 0.52
CA LEU A 7 30.70 25.47 -0.87
C LEU A 7 29.88 24.17 -0.92
N LEU A 8 30.15 23.22 -0.02
CA LEU A 8 29.38 21.99 0.08
C LEU A 8 27.95 22.22 0.56
N ILE A 9 27.74 23.18 1.47
CA ILE A 9 26.41 23.57 1.96
C ILE A 9 25.60 24.22 0.84
N PHE A 10 26.19 25.13 0.06
CA PHE A 10 25.52 25.75 -1.09
C PHE A 10 25.16 24.73 -2.17
N ALA A 11 26.11 23.86 -2.55
CA ALA A 11 25.87 22.81 -3.52
C ALA A 11 24.77 21.82 -3.08
N ALA A 12 24.72 21.48 -1.78
CA ALA A 12 23.66 20.67 -1.21
C ALA A 12 22.31 21.40 -1.21
N PHE A 13 22.29 22.70 -0.95
CA PHE A 13 21.09 23.53 -0.97
C PHE A 13 20.50 23.68 -2.38
N GLU A 14 21.35 23.86 -3.39
CA GLU A 14 20.95 23.86 -4.82
C GLU A 14 20.24 22.55 -5.19
N LYS A 15 20.78 21.42 -4.71
CA LYS A 15 20.19 20.09 -4.93
C LYS A 15 18.89 19.87 -4.16
N LEU A 16 18.78 20.41 -2.94
CA LEU A 16 17.55 20.36 -2.16
C LEU A 16 16.42 21.19 -2.81
N ARG A 17 16.78 22.33 -3.42
CA ARG A 17 15.84 23.23 -4.11
C ARG A 17 15.35 22.66 -5.45
N GLN A 18 16.14 21.79 -6.08
CA GLN A 18 15.73 21.05 -7.28
C GLN A 18 14.72 19.93 -6.99
N ILE A 19 14.47 19.61 -5.71
CA ILE A 19 13.49 18.59 -5.34
C ILE A 19 12.09 19.15 -5.59
N PRO A 20 11.27 18.49 -6.44
CA PRO A 20 9.92 18.96 -6.73
C PRO A 20 9.07 18.96 -5.45
N LEU A 21 8.21 19.97 -5.28
CA LEU A 21 7.30 20.10 -4.13
C LEU A 21 6.43 18.85 -3.91
N GLN A 22 6.14 18.11 -4.99
CA GLN A 22 5.44 16.83 -4.94
C GLN A 22 6.13 15.79 -4.05
N PHE A 23 7.47 15.77 -4.00
CA PHE A 23 8.21 14.87 -3.12
C PHE A 23 7.91 15.19 -1.65
N TRP A 24 7.91 16.47 -1.28
CA TRP A 24 7.61 16.92 0.09
C TRP A 24 6.17 16.61 0.50
N ILE A 25 5.22 16.77 -0.42
CA ILE A 25 3.81 16.41 -0.19
C ILE A 25 3.69 14.90 0.02
N ASN A 26 4.29 14.07 -0.85
CA ASN A 26 4.25 12.62 -0.71
C ASN A 26 4.93 12.16 0.57
N LEU A 27 6.06 12.77 0.94
CA LEU A 27 6.77 12.48 2.19
C LEU A 27 5.90 12.81 3.41
N GLY A 28 5.27 13.98 3.43
CA GLY A 28 4.34 14.40 4.48
C GLY A 28 3.13 13.47 4.58
N LEU A 29 2.54 13.09 3.46
CA LEU A 29 1.42 12.15 3.41
C LEU A 29 1.80 10.76 3.90
N CYS A 30 2.99 10.27 3.52
CA CYS A 30 3.51 8.99 3.97
C CYS A 30 3.76 8.98 5.49
N ALA A 31 4.38 10.05 6.01
CA ALA A 31 4.57 10.22 7.45
C ALA A 31 3.24 10.31 8.20
N LEU A 32 2.25 11.03 7.68
CA LEU A 32 0.93 11.16 8.27
C LEU A 32 0.19 9.81 8.30
N ALA A 33 0.26 9.03 7.22
CA ALA A 33 -0.27 7.67 7.18
C ALA A 33 0.39 6.77 8.23
N LEU A 34 1.72 6.83 8.37
CA LEU A 34 2.44 6.07 9.38
C LEU A 34 2.00 6.44 10.81
N ILE A 35 1.87 7.73 11.10
CA ILE A 35 1.38 8.22 12.40
C ILE A 35 -0.04 7.72 12.68
N MET A 36 -0.92 7.73 11.68
CA MET A 36 -2.27 7.17 11.81
C MET A 36 -2.23 5.69 12.17
N VAL A 37 -1.44 4.87 11.47
CA VAL A 37 -1.30 3.44 11.76
C VAL A 37 -0.81 3.22 13.19
N ILE A 38 0.21 3.95 13.62
CA ILE A 38 0.78 3.82 14.98
C ILE A 38 -0.27 4.22 16.04
N ARG A 39 -1.01 5.32 15.84
CA ARG A 39 -2.10 5.72 16.75
C ARG A 39 -3.18 4.66 16.81
N PHE A 40 -3.62 4.15 15.66
CA PHE A 40 -4.66 3.13 15.58
C PHE A 40 -4.23 1.85 16.30
N TRP A 41 -2.99 1.41 16.07
CA TRP A 41 -2.43 0.25 16.73
C TRP A 41 -2.34 0.43 18.26
N ARG A 42 -1.89 1.62 18.71
CA ARG A 42 -1.79 1.93 20.14
C ARG A 42 -3.18 1.95 20.80
N ALA A 43 -4.16 2.57 20.16
CA ALA A 43 -5.54 2.59 20.64
C ALA A 43 -6.15 1.19 20.74
N LEU A 44 -5.90 0.32 19.76
CA LEU A 44 -6.36 -1.07 19.79
C LEU A 44 -5.70 -1.88 20.91
N ARG A 45 -4.42 -1.64 21.18
CA ARG A 45 -3.69 -2.29 22.30
C ARG A 45 -4.21 -1.88 23.67
N GLU A 46 -4.65 -0.64 23.84
CA GLU A 46 -5.21 -0.17 25.12
C GLU A 46 -6.52 -0.89 25.48
N ILE A 47 -7.30 -1.33 24.47
CA ILE A 47 -8.54 -2.06 24.68
C ILE A 47 -8.26 -3.53 24.99
N ASN A 48 -7.45 -4.19 24.16
CA ASN A 48 -7.04 -5.59 24.37
C ASN A 48 -5.78 -5.88 23.55
N SER A 49 -4.83 -6.61 24.15
CA SER A 49 -3.60 -7.03 23.47
C SER A 49 -3.87 -7.87 22.20
N PHE A 50 -5.03 -8.52 22.10
CA PHE A 50 -5.43 -9.32 20.94
C PHE A 50 -6.07 -8.50 19.80
N MET A 51 -6.72 -7.38 20.10
CA MET A 51 -7.43 -6.55 19.11
C MET A 51 -6.57 -6.09 17.92
N PRO A 52 -5.31 -5.64 18.08
CA PRO A 52 -4.48 -5.24 16.94
C PRO A 52 -4.16 -6.41 16.00
N TRP A 53 -4.08 -7.63 16.53
CA TRP A 53 -3.85 -8.84 15.72
C TRP A 53 -5.04 -9.13 14.81
N LEU A 54 -6.26 -9.03 15.34
CA LEU A 54 -7.47 -9.18 14.54
C LEU A 54 -7.58 -8.09 13.46
N ALA A 55 -7.34 -6.83 13.82
CA ALA A 55 -7.34 -5.72 12.87
C ALA A 55 -6.31 -5.92 11.75
N THR A 56 -5.11 -6.41 12.09
CA THR A 56 -4.06 -6.73 11.12
C THR A 56 -4.48 -7.86 10.18
N MET A 57 -5.11 -8.91 10.70
CA MET A 57 -5.63 -10.00 9.89
C MET A 57 -6.70 -9.54 8.91
N ILE A 58 -7.64 -8.71 9.36
CA ILE A 58 -8.68 -8.15 8.49
C ILE A 58 -8.05 -7.24 7.42
N ALA A 59 -7.13 -6.36 7.81
CA ALA A 59 -6.43 -5.48 6.88
C ALA A 59 -5.64 -6.28 5.84
N ALA A 60 -4.91 -7.31 6.26
CA ALA A 60 -4.19 -8.20 5.36
C ALA A 60 -5.15 -8.92 4.39
N ALA A 61 -6.28 -9.44 4.87
CA ALA A 61 -7.30 -10.06 4.03
C ALA A 61 -7.89 -9.08 3.00
N MET A 62 -8.16 -7.83 3.39
CA MET A 62 -8.63 -6.78 2.49
C MET A 62 -7.58 -6.44 1.43
N ILE A 63 -6.31 -6.27 1.82
CA ILE A 63 -5.21 -5.97 0.90
C ILE A 63 -4.99 -7.13 -0.08
N LEU A 64 -4.94 -8.37 0.40
CA LEU A 64 -4.79 -9.56 -0.43
C LEU A 64 -5.96 -9.72 -1.41
N SER A 65 -7.19 -9.45 -0.96
CA SER A 65 -8.37 -9.48 -1.83
C SER A 65 -8.32 -8.38 -2.88
N TYR A 66 -7.91 -7.17 -2.50
CA TYR A 66 -7.71 -6.05 -3.42
C TYR A 66 -6.64 -6.37 -4.47
N TRP A 67 -5.50 -6.94 -4.06
CA TRP A 67 -4.44 -7.39 -4.95
C TRP A 67 -4.90 -8.52 -5.87
N THR A 68 -5.61 -9.52 -5.35
CA THR A 68 -6.17 -10.63 -6.13
C THR A 68 -7.16 -10.12 -7.18
N TYR A 69 -7.99 -9.15 -6.82
CA TYR A 69 -9.02 -8.58 -7.70
C TYR A 69 -8.45 -7.63 -8.76
N ASN A 70 -7.53 -6.73 -8.38
CA ASN A 70 -6.93 -5.74 -9.28
C ASN A 70 -5.63 -6.20 -9.97
N ARG A 71 -5.06 -7.35 -9.59
CA ARG A 71 -3.77 -7.89 -10.08
C ARG A 71 -2.66 -6.83 -10.14
N ASN A 72 -2.63 -5.90 -9.17
CA ASN A 72 -1.61 -4.84 -9.06
C ASN A 72 -0.53 -5.14 -8.00
N GLU A 73 -0.38 -6.42 -7.71
CA GLU A 73 0.53 -6.97 -6.73
C GLU A 73 2.01 -6.82 -7.17
N PRO A 74 2.93 -6.63 -6.22
CA PRO A 74 4.35 -6.54 -6.52
C PRO A 74 4.93 -7.93 -6.83
N ARG A 75 5.93 -7.98 -7.73
CA ARG A 75 6.53 -9.23 -8.27
C ARG A 75 7.05 -10.26 -7.26
N PHE A 76 7.21 -9.89 -5.99
CA PHE A 76 7.66 -10.81 -4.94
C PHE A 76 6.49 -11.52 -4.22
N LEU A 77 5.27 -10.98 -4.31
CA LEU A 77 4.06 -11.53 -3.68
C LEU A 77 3.21 -12.37 -4.63
N THR A 78 3.48 -12.30 -5.94
CA THR A 78 2.85 -13.12 -6.98
C THR A 78 2.74 -14.61 -6.64
N PRO A 79 3.76 -15.33 -6.12
CA PRO A 79 3.59 -16.76 -5.81
C PRO A 79 2.61 -17.02 -4.65
N PHE A 80 2.40 -16.06 -3.75
CA PHE A 80 1.43 -16.19 -2.65
C PHE A 80 0.02 -15.85 -3.13
N VAL A 81 -0.13 -14.78 -3.90
CA VAL A 81 -1.44 -14.35 -4.41
C VAL A 81 -1.96 -15.31 -5.47
N ASP A 82 -1.10 -15.89 -6.32
CA ASP A 82 -1.50 -16.92 -7.30
C ASP A 82 -2.13 -18.14 -6.60
N LYS A 83 -1.61 -18.57 -5.43
CA LYS A 83 -2.24 -19.63 -4.64
C LYS A 83 -3.59 -19.20 -4.07
N LEU A 84 -3.73 -17.93 -3.69
CA LEU A 84 -4.96 -17.36 -3.15
C LEU A 84 -6.05 -17.19 -4.22
N THR A 85 -5.69 -16.98 -5.50
CA THR A 85 -6.66 -16.89 -6.61
C THR A 85 -7.48 -18.17 -6.83
N LEU A 86 -7.00 -19.31 -6.33
CA LEU A 86 -7.74 -20.58 -6.38
C LEU A 86 -9.01 -20.51 -5.53
N VAL A 87 -8.95 -19.82 -4.38
CA VAL A 87 -10.03 -19.74 -3.39
C VAL A 87 -10.81 -18.42 -3.51
N LEU A 88 -10.15 -17.32 -3.88
CA LEU A 88 -10.75 -15.98 -3.90
C LEU A 88 -11.34 -15.61 -5.28
N PRO A 89 -12.44 -14.84 -5.32
CA PRO A 89 -13.06 -14.38 -6.57
C PRO A 89 -12.15 -13.36 -7.27
N THR A 90 -11.93 -13.55 -8.56
CA THR A 90 -11.15 -12.66 -9.42
C THR A 90 -12.08 -11.98 -10.44
N LYS A 91 -11.69 -10.80 -10.95
CA LYS A 91 -12.42 -10.11 -12.02
C LYS A 91 -12.70 -11.03 -13.22
N ALA A 92 -11.72 -11.84 -13.61
CA ALA A 92 -11.86 -12.78 -14.72
C ALA A 92 -13.02 -13.79 -14.52
N LYS A 93 -13.24 -14.26 -13.29
CA LYS A 93 -14.38 -15.16 -12.99
C LYS A 93 -15.72 -14.40 -13.07
N HIS A 94 -15.74 -13.13 -12.62
CA HIS A 94 -16.93 -12.28 -12.67
C HIS A 94 -17.35 -11.96 -14.11
N ASP A 95 -16.39 -11.58 -14.97
CA ASP A 95 -16.65 -11.28 -16.38
C ASP A 95 -17.14 -12.52 -17.14
N ALA A 96 -16.56 -13.69 -16.87
CA ALA A 96 -16.99 -14.95 -17.48
C ALA A 96 -18.43 -15.34 -17.10
N ASP A 97 -18.83 -15.13 -15.84
CA ASP A 97 -20.21 -15.39 -15.40
C ASP A 97 -21.19 -14.36 -15.99
N LEU A 98 -20.81 -13.08 -16.08
CA LEU A 98 -21.62 -12.08 -16.77
C LEU A 98 -21.85 -12.44 -18.24
N GLU A 99 -20.83 -12.94 -18.92
CA GLU A 99 -20.94 -13.36 -20.31
C GLU A 99 -21.81 -14.62 -20.48
N ARG A 100 -21.75 -15.58 -19.56
CA ARG A 100 -22.68 -16.71 -19.51
C ARG A 100 -24.13 -16.24 -19.33
N LEU A 101 -24.37 -15.31 -18.41
CA LEU A 101 -25.71 -14.75 -18.17
C LEU A 101 -26.22 -13.93 -19.35
N ARG A 102 -25.33 -13.28 -20.10
CA ARG A 102 -25.69 -12.58 -21.34
C ARG A 102 -26.08 -13.59 -22.41
N ARG A 103 -25.28 -14.65 -22.59
CA ARG A 103 -25.52 -15.71 -23.57
C ARG A 103 -26.78 -16.55 -23.30
N SER A 104 -27.23 -16.67 -22.06
CA SER A 104 -28.50 -17.34 -21.73
C SER A 104 -29.74 -16.46 -21.92
N ARG A 105 -29.57 -15.16 -22.17
CA ARG A 105 -30.66 -14.19 -22.37
C ARG A 105 -30.98 -13.95 -23.84
N ASP A 106 -30.00 -14.17 -24.70
CA ASP A 106 -30.10 -14.13 -26.17
C ASP A 106 -30.53 -15.50 -26.72
#